data_AF-A0A2N8HF08-F1
#
_entry.id   AF-A0A2N8HF08-F1
#
_cell.length_a   1.000
_cell.length_b   1.000
_cell.length_c   1.000
_cell.angle_alpha   90.00
_cell.angle_beta   90.00
_cell.angle_gamma   90.00
#
_symmetry.space_group_name_H-M   'P 1'
#
loop_
_entity.id
_entity.type
_entity.pdbx_description
1 polymer ?
#
loop_
_entity_poly.entity_id
_entity_poly.type
_entity_poly.pdbx_seq_one_letter_code
_entity_poly.pdbx_strand_id
1 'polypeptide(L)'
;MAVSWIKIEVVLPDKQEVIAMARMLKFKDTDMVVGKLIRLWAWADLQTVDGECVMCTDDFIDRTVFCKGFAKALRSVGWLTGEDGALGFPNFERHNGETAKARAESARRMAKSREAGGQQNGNRKGNRGATDVADYGDCCAGDVAENVQHSPQRKPQPEGELEFKSNKGGGGEISRCMGEMGSGVKSSSPPPPVFPVQLKGEDGRLVPEFVAFVEWVKGVRPGWDVGKLSQREQRAAAQAFLGLQRPVSEVERVAVAEYLAHEPENGKKFDYPPDRELFLTIFQEVVQKAVAWFRRTGRKTPAEREAARKRALVLKLRNDEGMARRLARQFQHSPEEVVAELNALREKYGEEPLNNSELDKIMKGDYEG
;
A
#
# COMPACT_ATOMS: atom_id res chain seq x y z
N MET A 1 10.86 4.86 13.62
CA MET A 1 10.03 6.02 13.98
C MET A 1 8.63 5.78 13.43
N ALA A 2 7.57 6.00 14.22
CA ALA A 2 6.21 5.88 13.72
C ALA A 2 5.93 6.98 12.69
N VAL A 3 5.28 6.65 11.58
CA VAL A 3 4.86 7.65 10.59
C VAL A 3 3.67 8.42 11.18
N SER A 4 3.76 9.75 11.23
CA SER A 4 2.66 10.61 11.70
C SER A 4 1.43 10.44 10.80
N TRP A 5 0.26 10.28 11.41
CA TRP A 5 -0.99 10.03 10.71
C TRP A 5 -2.09 10.96 11.23
N ILE A 6 -3.04 11.30 10.34
CA ILE A 6 -4.19 12.14 10.65
C ILE A 6 -5.49 11.40 10.35
N LYS A 7 -6.50 11.56 11.21
CA LYS A 7 -7.82 10.97 11.02
C LYS A 7 -8.70 11.88 10.17
N ILE A 8 -9.19 11.37 9.05
CA ILE A 8 -10.09 12.09 8.14
C ILE A 8 -11.45 11.39 8.11
N GLU A 9 -12.52 12.18 8.01
CA GLU A 9 -13.87 11.66 7.80
C GLU A 9 -14.14 11.32 6.35
N VAL A 10 -14.79 10.18 6.11
CA VAL A 10 -15.17 9.74 4.76
C VAL A 10 -16.12 10.73 4.09
N VAL A 11 -16.98 11.39 4.85
CA VAL A 11 -17.95 12.38 4.37
C VAL A 11 -17.37 13.80 4.26
N LEU A 12 -16.07 13.99 4.49
CA LEU A 12 -15.46 15.33 4.47
C LEU A 12 -15.66 16.06 3.13
N PRO A 13 -15.51 15.44 1.94
CA PRO A 13 -15.75 16.12 0.66
C PRO A 13 -17.18 16.67 0.53
N ASP A 14 -18.16 15.97 1.12
CA ASP A 14 -19.59 16.28 1.01
C ASP A 14 -20.10 17.27 2.07
N LYS A 15 -19.23 17.72 2.99
CA LYS A 15 -19.62 18.67 4.02
C LYS A 15 -19.99 20.03 3.45
N GLN A 16 -21.03 20.65 4.01
CA GLN A 16 -21.52 21.95 3.56
C GLN A 16 -20.43 23.03 3.64
N GLU A 17 -19.57 22.98 4.64
CA GLU A 17 -18.43 23.87 4.82
C GLU A 17 -17.41 23.72 3.68
N VAL A 18 -17.10 22.48 3.27
CA VAL A 18 -16.17 22.20 2.15
C VAL A 18 -16.77 22.67 0.83
N ILE A 19 -18.06 22.42 0.61
CA ILE A 19 -18.79 22.90 -0.57
C ILE A 19 -18.82 24.44 -0.61
N ALA A 20 -19.05 25.09 0.54
CA ALA A 20 -19.03 26.55 0.65
C ALA A 20 -17.65 27.14 0.35
N MET A 21 -16.59 26.56 0.93
CA MET A 21 -15.21 26.94 0.64
C MET A 21 -14.87 26.74 -0.84
N ALA A 22 -15.28 25.63 -1.45
CA ALA A 22 -15.04 25.37 -2.88
C ALA A 22 -15.68 26.45 -3.76
N ARG A 23 -16.92 26.86 -3.44
CA ARG A 23 -17.62 27.96 -4.12
C ARG A 23 -16.89 29.30 -3.95
N MET A 24 -16.45 29.64 -2.74
CA MET A 24 -15.74 30.89 -2.46
C MET A 24 -14.38 30.97 -3.17
N LEU A 25 -13.66 29.85 -3.21
CA LEU A 25 -12.34 29.72 -3.83
C LEU A 25 -12.42 29.46 -5.34
N LYS A 26 -13.63 29.33 -5.89
CA LYS A 26 -13.90 29.05 -7.31
C LYS A 26 -13.26 27.75 -7.80
N PHE A 27 -13.19 26.74 -6.94
CA PHE A 27 -12.80 25.40 -7.35
C PHE A 27 -13.98 24.68 -8.02
N LYS A 28 -13.65 23.89 -9.05
CA LYS A 28 -14.63 23.05 -9.76
C LYS A 28 -15.00 21.80 -8.95
N ASP A 29 -14.14 21.43 -8.01
CA ASP A 29 -14.21 20.19 -7.24
C ASP A 29 -13.92 20.46 -5.75
N THR A 30 -14.68 19.82 -4.87
CA THR A 30 -14.50 19.82 -3.42
C THR A 30 -13.24 19.10 -2.99
N ASP A 31 -12.75 18.12 -3.77
CA ASP A 31 -11.55 17.34 -3.44
C ASP A 31 -10.29 18.21 -3.38
N MET A 32 -10.26 19.29 -4.17
CA MET A 32 -9.18 20.29 -4.12
C MET A 32 -9.12 21.01 -2.77
N VAL A 33 -10.28 21.28 -2.15
CA VAL A 33 -10.36 21.88 -0.80
C VAL A 33 -9.89 20.85 0.23
N VAL A 34 -10.36 19.60 0.11
CA VAL A 34 -9.99 18.51 1.02
C VAL A 34 -8.48 18.30 1.06
N GLY A 35 -7.81 18.22 -0.10
CA GLY A 35 -6.35 18.08 -0.15
C GLY A 35 -5.61 19.24 0.54
N LYS A 36 -6.13 20.47 0.43
CA LYS A 36 -5.57 21.64 1.10
C LYS A 36 -5.81 21.64 2.61
N LEU A 37 -6.99 21.19 3.06
CA LEU A 37 -7.31 21.01 4.48
C LEU A 37 -6.37 19.99 5.13
N ILE A 38 -6.15 18.85 4.50
CA ILE A 38 -5.25 17.81 5.01
C ILE A 38 -3.84 18.37 5.21
N ARG A 39 -3.35 19.15 4.25
CA ARG A 39 -2.04 19.80 4.34
C ARG A 39 -1.97 20.79 5.51
N LEU A 40 -3.00 21.62 5.66
CA LEU A 40 -3.07 22.59 6.74
C LEU A 40 -3.13 21.92 8.11
N TRP A 41 -3.95 20.88 8.26
CA TRP A 41 -4.10 20.17 9.52
C TRP A 41 -2.85 19.35 9.87
N ALA A 42 -2.17 18.77 8.89
CA ALA A 42 -0.89 18.10 9.10
C ALA A 42 0.20 19.09 9.56
N TRP A 43 0.20 20.32 9.01
CA TRP A 43 1.06 21.38 9.51
C TRP A 43 0.68 21.78 10.93
N ALA A 44 -0.61 22.01 11.20
CA ALA A 44 -1.07 22.44 12.53
C ALA A 44 -0.79 21.39 13.62
N ASP A 45 -0.92 20.10 13.32
CA ASP A 45 -0.54 18.97 14.20
C ASP A 45 0.93 19.02 14.65
N LEU A 46 1.81 19.62 13.84
CA LEU A 46 3.23 19.81 14.17
C LEU A 46 3.51 21.11 14.93
N GLN A 47 2.59 22.08 14.90
CA GLN A 47 2.81 23.41 15.48
C GLN A 47 2.10 23.63 16.80
N THR A 48 1.03 22.88 17.09
CA THR A 48 0.22 23.08 18.29
C THR A 48 -0.41 21.76 18.74
N VAL A 49 -0.60 21.63 20.06
CA VAL A 49 -1.24 20.47 20.71
C VAL A 49 -2.75 20.67 20.84
N ASP A 50 -3.16 21.90 21.14
CA ASP A 50 -4.55 22.20 21.51
C ASP A 50 -5.29 23.01 20.41
N GLY A 51 -4.57 23.46 19.38
CA GLY A 51 -5.16 24.21 18.26
C GLY A 51 -5.39 25.69 18.55
N GLU A 52 -5.03 26.18 19.73
CA GLU A 52 -5.19 27.58 20.14
C GLU A 52 -3.88 28.38 19.99
N CYS A 53 -4.03 29.70 19.88
CA CYS A 53 -2.94 30.70 19.90
C CYS A 53 -1.74 30.36 18.99
N VAL A 54 -2.00 29.86 17.79
CA VAL A 54 -0.96 29.57 16.80
C VAL A 54 -0.44 30.89 16.24
N MET A 55 0.86 31.13 16.44
CA MET A 55 1.57 32.34 16.00
C MET A 55 1.78 32.34 14.48
N CYS A 56 0.69 32.45 13.72
CA CYS A 56 0.71 32.54 12.27
C CYS A 56 -0.30 33.58 11.77
N THR A 57 -0.17 33.94 10.49
CA THR A 57 -1.05 34.91 9.83
C THR A 57 -1.88 34.23 8.74
N ASP A 58 -2.96 34.88 8.32
CA ASP A 58 -3.78 34.41 7.20
C ASP A 58 -2.94 34.21 5.92
N ASP A 59 -2.00 35.12 5.66
CA ASP A 59 -1.03 35.02 4.55
C ASP A 59 -0.09 33.81 4.67
N PHE A 60 0.27 33.41 5.89
CA PHE A 60 1.06 32.20 6.11
C PHE A 60 0.25 30.94 5.79
N ILE A 61 -1.01 30.89 6.20
CA ILE A 61 -1.91 29.77 5.87
C ILE A 61 -2.05 29.64 4.36
N ASP A 62 -2.35 30.74 3.67
CA ASP A 62 -2.52 30.77 2.22
C ASP A 62 -1.27 30.29 1.45
N ARG A 63 -0.08 30.65 1.94
CA ARG A 63 1.20 30.16 1.39
C ARG A 63 1.39 28.67 1.66
N THR A 64 1.10 28.21 2.87
CA THR A 64 1.24 26.80 3.29
C THR A 64 0.38 25.87 2.44
N VAL A 65 -0.85 26.28 2.10
CA VAL A 65 -1.78 25.50 1.27
C VAL A 65 -1.69 25.81 -0.24
N PHE A 66 -0.80 26.73 -0.64
CA PHE A 66 -0.66 27.22 -2.01
C PHE A 66 -2.00 27.68 -2.60
N CYS A 67 -2.74 28.51 -1.86
CA CYS A 67 -4.05 29.03 -2.25
C CYS A 67 -4.34 30.35 -1.56
N LYS A 68 -4.33 31.45 -2.32
CA LYS A 68 -4.70 32.77 -1.81
C LYS A 68 -6.19 32.83 -1.49
N GLY A 69 -6.54 33.45 -0.36
CA GLY A 69 -7.91 33.56 0.16
C GLY A 69 -8.41 32.31 0.90
N PHE A 70 -7.56 31.33 1.15
CA PHE A 70 -7.95 30.09 1.83
C PHE A 70 -8.23 30.32 3.32
N ALA A 71 -7.39 31.10 4.00
CA ALA A 71 -7.61 31.51 5.39
C ALA A 71 -8.95 32.25 5.56
N LYS A 72 -9.24 33.17 4.65
CA LYS A 72 -10.53 33.88 4.62
C LYS A 72 -11.72 32.94 4.42
N ALA A 73 -11.57 31.94 3.55
CA ALA A 73 -12.61 30.92 3.35
C ALA A 73 -12.80 30.06 4.62
N LEU A 74 -11.73 29.67 5.32
CA LEU A 74 -11.82 28.94 6.60
C LEU A 74 -12.55 29.74 7.68
N ARG A 75 -12.28 31.05 7.78
CA ARG A 75 -12.98 31.93 8.73
C ARG A 75 -14.47 31.98 8.45
N SER A 76 -14.86 32.06 7.18
CA SER A 76 -16.27 32.16 6.79
C SER A 76 -17.10 30.92 7.15
N VAL A 77 -16.47 29.76 7.25
CA VAL A 77 -17.10 28.50 7.65
C VAL A 77 -16.85 28.15 9.13
N GLY A 78 -16.25 29.07 9.89
CA GLY A 78 -16.00 28.89 11.32
C GLY A 78 -14.90 27.88 11.66
N TRP A 79 -14.00 27.58 10.73
CA TRP A 79 -12.87 26.65 10.92
C TRP A 79 -11.53 27.33 11.21
N LEU A 80 -11.53 28.67 11.26
CA LEU A 80 -10.40 29.48 11.70
C LEU A 80 -10.93 30.67 12.51
N THR A 81 -10.37 30.89 13.69
CA THR A 81 -10.72 31.98 14.62
C THR A 81 -9.46 32.76 15.04
N GLY A 82 -9.65 33.86 15.78
CA GLY A 82 -8.55 34.70 16.26
C GLY A 82 -8.10 35.76 15.26
N GLU A 83 -7.05 36.51 15.61
CA GLU A 83 -6.49 37.59 14.80
C GLU A 83 -5.12 37.20 14.25
N ASP A 84 -4.61 37.95 13.27
CA ASP A 84 -3.26 37.71 12.74
C ASP A 84 -2.22 37.72 13.88
N GLY A 85 -1.46 36.62 13.99
CA GLY A 85 -0.50 36.42 15.08
C GLY A 85 -1.04 35.62 16.26
N ALA A 86 -2.34 35.34 16.35
CA ALA A 86 -2.94 34.47 17.36
C ALA A 86 -4.16 33.72 16.79
N LEU A 87 -3.89 32.76 15.90
CA LEU A 87 -4.94 31.99 15.23
C LEU A 87 -5.36 30.76 16.02
N GLY A 88 -6.64 30.43 15.95
CA GLY A 88 -7.22 29.24 16.57
C GLY A 88 -7.89 28.34 15.53
N PHE A 89 -7.76 27.02 15.72
CA PHE A 89 -8.48 25.99 14.96
C PHE A 89 -9.58 25.39 15.84
N PRO A 90 -10.85 25.80 15.67
CA PRO A 90 -11.94 25.24 16.46
C PRO A 90 -12.05 23.72 16.29
N ASN A 91 -12.40 23.02 17.38
CA ASN A 91 -12.54 21.56 17.40
C ASN A 91 -11.27 20.79 16.96
N PHE A 92 -10.08 21.36 17.18
CA PHE A 92 -8.79 20.75 16.80
C PHE A 92 -8.64 19.30 17.27
N GLU A 93 -9.08 19.02 18.49
CA GLU A 93 -9.03 17.67 19.09
C GLU A 93 -9.73 16.59 18.26
N ARG A 94 -10.73 16.97 17.45
CA ARG A 94 -11.54 16.03 16.64
C ARG A 94 -10.69 15.26 15.63
N HIS A 95 -9.64 15.90 15.10
CA HIS A 95 -8.78 15.36 14.06
C HIS A 95 -7.32 15.18 14.53
N ASN A 96 -6.85 16.07 15.41
CA ASN A 96 -5.44 16.17 15.78
C ASN A 96 -5.15 15.86 17.28
N GLY A 97 -6.18 15.63 18.11
CA GLY A 97 -5.97 15.31 19.53
C GLY A 97 -5.38 13.92 19.77
N GLU A 98 -4.46 13.79 20.73
CA GLU A 98 -3.88 12.50 21.14
C GLU A 98 -4.95 11.50 21.59
N THR A 99 -5.98 11.99 22.30
CA THR A 99 -7.13 11.19 22.75
C THR A 99 -7.97 10.69 21.56
N ALA A 100 -8.12 11.48 20.50
CA ALA A 100 -8.82 11.08 19.29
C ALA A 100 -8.03 10.03 18.49
N LYS A 101 -6.70 10.18 18.42
CA LYS A 101 -5.78 9.19 17.83
C LYS A 101 -5.83 7.86 18.60
N ALA A 102 -5.74 7.89 19.93
CA ALA A 102 -5.83 6.72 20.81
C ALA A 102 -7.20 6.01 20.74
N ARG A 103 -8.30 6.77 20.68
CA ARG A 103 -9.66 6.21 20.48
C ARG A 103 -9.81 5.54 19.12
N ALA A 104 -9.28 6.15 18.06
CA ALA A 104 -9.33 5.57 16.72
C ALA A 104 -8.49 4.29 16.61
N GLU A 105 -7.32 4.23 17.25
CA GLU A 105 -6.55 2.98 17.36
C GLU A 105 -7.29 1.92 18.16
N SER A 106 -7.89 2.27 19.28
CA SER A 106 -8.66 1.36 20.12
C SER A 106 -9.88 0.81 19.36
N ALA A 107 -10.59 1.66 18.61
CA ALA A 107 -11.68 1.24 17.73
C ALA A 107 -11.19 0.28 16.63
N ARG A 108 -10.03 0.57 16.02
CA ARG A 108 -9.41 -0.33 15.03
C ARG A 108 -9.00 -1.68 15.64
N ARG A 109 -8.47 -1.68 16.87
CA ARG A 109 -8.13 -2.91 17.61
C ARG A 109 -9.39 -3.72 17.93
N MET A 110 -10.45 -3.08 18.42
CA MET A 110 -11.73 -3.74 18.69
C MET A 110 -12.39 -4.30 17.43
N ALA A 111 -12.38 -3.56 16.31
CA ALA A 111 -12.89 -4.05 15.04
C ALA A 111 -12.16 -5.32 14.57
N LYS A 112 -10.81 -5.31 14.59
CA LYS A 112 -9.99 -6.48 14.28
C LYS A 112 -10.25 -7.66 15.23
N SER A 113 -10.42 -7.40 16.53
CA SER A 113 -10.73 -8.43 17.52
C SER A 113 -12.11 -9.07 17.27
N ARG A 114 -13.11 -8.29 16.86
CA ARG A 114 -14.44 -8.81 16.49
C ARG A 114 -14.42 -9.63 15.21
N GLU A 115 -13.65 -9.22 14.21
CA GLU A 115 -13.44 -9.99 12.98
C GLU A 115 -12.76 -11.35 13.28
N ALA A 116 -11.77 -11.37 14.18
CA ALA A 116 -11.10 -12.60 14.60
C ALA A 116 -12.00 -13.51 15.48
N GLY A 117 -12.86 -12.93 16.34
CA GLY A 117 -13.81 -13.66 17.17
C GLY A 117 -15.01 -14.23 16.40
N GLY A 118 -15.41 -13.59 15.30
CA GLY A 118 -16.50 -14.05 14.43
C GLY A 118 -16.20 -15.36 13.68
N GLN A 119 -14.93 -15.75 13.56
CA GLN A 119 -14.52 -17.01 12.93
C GLN A 119 -14.51 -18.21 13.90
N GLN A 120 -14.64 -18.01 15.22
CA GLN A 120 -14.58 -19.09 16.21
C GLN A 120 -15.94 -19.59 16.73
N ASN A 121 -17.06 -18.97 16.36
CA ASN A 121 -18.38 -19.30 16.91
C ASN A 121 -19.33 -20.05 15.94
N GLY A 122 -18.77 -20.81 15.00
CA GLY A 122 -19.54 -21.66 14.09
C GLY A 122 -19.79 -23.10 14.55
N ASN A 123 -19.19 -23.56 15.66
CA ASN A 123 -19.25 -24.99 16.00
C ASN A 123 -19.30 -25.27 17.51
N ARG A 124 -20.45 -25.02 18.15
CA ARG A 124 -20.76 -25.62 19.46
C ARG A 124 -22.23 -26.03 19.54
N LYS A 125 -22.57 -27.15 18.89
CA LYS A 125 -23.74 -27.96 19.20
C LYS A 125 -23.29 -29.20 20.00
N GLY A 126 -23.96 -29.47 21.11
CA GLY A 126 -23.81 -30.68 21.95
C GLY A 126 -23.65 -30.29 23.43
N ASN A 127 -24.72 -30.16 24.21
CA ASN A 127 -25.62 -31.14 24.85
C ASN A 127 -25.29 -31.31 26.35
N ARG A 128 -26.36 -31.50 27.13
CA ARG A 128 -26.54 -31.38 28.58
C ARG A 128 -25.71 -32.36 29.42
N GLY A 129 -25.49 -31.98 30.69
CA GLY A 129 -25.16 -32.90 31.78
C GLY A 129 -24.91 -32.15 33.09
N ALA A 130 -25.88 -32.18 34.00
CA ALA A 130 -25.76 -31.69 35.38
C ALA A 130 -25.01 -32.72 36.25
N THR A 131 -24.21 -32.24 37.21
CA THR A 131 -24.13 -32.74 38.60
C THR A 131 -23.27 -31.79 39.44
N ASP A 132 -23.82 -31.37 40.57
CA ASP A 132 -23.20 -30.64 41.68
C ASP A 132 -22.03 -31.40 42.33
N VAL A 133 -21.02 -30.70 42.89
CA VAL A 133 -20.55 -30.82 44.31
C VAL A 133 -19.75 -29.55 44.67
N ALA A 134 -19.92 -29.11 45.91
CA ALA A 134 -19.43 -27.89 46.54
C ALA A 134 -17.94 -27.88 46.98
N ASP A 135 -17.52 -26.68 47.42
CA ASP A 135 -16.71 -26.41 48.63
C ASP A 135 -15.16 -26.35 48.52
N TYR A 136 -14.59 -25.13 48.58
CA TYR A 136 -13.91 -24.58 49.77
C TYR A 136 -13.46 -23.13 49.52
N GLY A 137 -13.64 -22.27 50.52
CA GLY A 137 -13.44 -20.82 50.43
C GLY A 137 -11.98 -20.33 50.47
N ASP A 138 -11.80 -19.05 50.17
CA ASP A 138 -11.14 -18.11 51.10
C ASP A 138 -11.45 -16.67 50.67
N CYS A 139 -11.71 -15.83 51.65
CA CYS A 139 -12.16 -14.47 51.56
C CYS A 139 -11.21 -13.61 52.39
N CYS A 140 -10.55 -12.63 51.75
CA CYS A 140 -9.94 -11.52 52.48
C CYS A 140 -10.44 -10.21 51.88
N ALA A 141 -11.38 -9.64 52.62
CA ALA A 141 -11.92 -8.30 52.45
C ALA A 141 -10.88 -7.23 52.81
N GLY A 142 -11.07 -6.06 52.21
CA GLY A 142 -10.35 -4.83 52.51
C GLY A 142 -11.07 -3.67 51.82
N ASP A 143 -12.26 -3.33 52.33
CA ASP A 143 -13.06 -2.18 51.91
C ASP A 143 -12.40 -0.86 52.32
N VAL A 144 -12.36 0.11 51.40
CA VAL A 144 -12.69 1.51 51.70
C VAL A 144 -13.51 2.07 50.54
N ALA A 145 -14.73 2.50 50.87
CA ALA A 145 -15.73 3.16 50.03
C ALA A 145 -15.26 4.58 49.58
N GLU A 146 -15.87 5.34 48.67
CA GLU A 146 -17.30 5.49 48.36
C GLU A 146 -17.49 6.36 47.09
N ASN A 147 -18.64 6.13 46.42
CA ASN A 147 -19.46 7.05 45.62
C ASN A 147 -18.91 7.72 44.34
N VAL A 148 -19.54 7.47 43.18
CA VAL A 148 -20.57 8.37 42.61
C VAL A 148 -21.43 7.63 41.57
N GLN A 149 -22.71 7.52 41.93
CA GLN A 149 -23.97 7.48 41.17
C GLN A 149 -24.01 7.21 39.65
N HIS A 150 -24.89 6.27 39.32
CA HIS A 150 -25.40 5.89 38.01
C HIS A 150 -26.53 6.83 37.52
N SER A 151 -26.65 6.97 36.18
CA SER A 151 -27.86 7.15 35.33
C SER A 151 -27.82 8.37 34.38
N PRO A 152 -28.63 8.43 33.30
CA PRO A 152 -28.88 7.43 32.25
C PRO A 152 -28.77 8.04 30.82
N GLN A 153 -28.82 7.18 29.81
CA GLN A 153 -28.89 7.52 28.38
C GLN A 153 -30.04 8.50 28.03
N ARG A 154 -29.78 9.50 27.18
CA ARG A 154 -30.82 10.29 26.48
C ARG A 154 -30.85 9.98 24.98
N LYS A 155 -32.07 9.74 24.49
CA LYS A 155 -32.48 9.60 23.09
C LYS A 155 -32.35 10.95 22.33
N PRO A 156 -32.16 10.94 21.00
CA PRO A 156 -32.16 12.15 20.18
C PRO A 156 -33.59 12.69 19.97
N GLN A 157 -33.75 14.02 19.98
CA GLN A 157 -34.97 14.73 19.62
C GLN A 157 -34.89 15.29 18.18
N PRO A 158 -36.04 15.48 17.50
CA PRO A 158 -36.10 15.74 16.06
C PRO A 158 -35.88 17.21 15.72
N GLU A 159 -35.28 17.45 14.56
CA GLU A 159 -35.04 18.77 13.98
C GLU A 159 -36.36 19.38 13.50
N GLY A 160 -36.63 20.60 13.94
CA GLY A 160 -37.77 21.40 13.49
C GLY A 160 -37.54 21.96 12.10
N GLU A 161 -38.54 21.77 11.24
CA GLU A 161 -38.66 22.35 9.91
C GLU A 161 -38.59 23.89 9.98
N LEU A 162 -37.66 24.48 9.23
CA LEU A 162 -37.70 25.90 8.86
C LEU A 162 -37.96 25.98 7.35
N GLU A 163 -39.24 26.12 7.03
CA GLU A 163 -39.70 26.54 5.70
C GLU A 163 -39.12 27.92 5.36
N PHE A 164 -38.37 28.02 4.25
CA PHE A 164 -38.02 29.31 3.67
C PHE A 164 -38.74 29.49 2.33
N LYS A 165 -39.66 30.46 2.32
CA LYS A 165 -40.55 30.79 1.21
C LYS A 165 -39.74 31.27 0.00
N SER A 166 -39.99 30.60 -1.12
CA SER A 166 -39.54 31.01 -2.45
C SER A 166 -40.18 32.33 -2.83
N ASN A 167 -39.39 33.33 -3.24
CA ASN A 167 -39.91 34.44 -4.03
C ASN A 167 -39.02 34.70 -5.25
N LYS A 168 -39.70 34.76 -6.38
CA LYS A 168 -39.21 34.83 -7.75
C LYS A 168 -38.49 36.15 -8.04
N GLY A 169 -37.48 36.03 -8.92
CA GLY A 169 -37.44 36.78 -10.18
C GLY A 169 -36.97 38.23 -10.14
N GLY A 170 -35.79 38.47 -10.71
CA GLY A 170 -35.33 39.80 -11.09
C GLY A 170 -34.10 39.68 -11.98
N GLY A 171 -34.32 39.65 -13.30
CA GLY A 171 -33.27 39.66 -14.31
C GLY A 171 -32.53 41.00 -14.31
N GLY A 172 -31.22 40.92 -14.53
CA GLY A 172 -30.36 42.06 -14.82
C GLY A 172 -29.23 41.60 -15.72
N GLU A 173 -29.31 41.98 -16.99
CA GLU A 173 -28.26 41.80 -17.99
C GLU A 173 -26.98 42.52 -17.54
N ILE A 174 -25.82 41.87 -17.71
CA ILE A 174 -24.52 42.50 -17.52
C ILE A 174 -23.71 42.37 -18.82
N SER A 175 -23.16 43.51 -19.20
CA SER A 175 -22.63 43.91 -20.50
C SER A 175 -21.51 43.04 -21.07
N ARG A 176 -21.57 42.84 -22.40
CA ARG A 176 -20.56 42.17 -23.22
C ARG A 176 -19.48 43.19 -23.62
N CYS A 177 -18.36 43.21 -22.90
CA CYS A 177 -17.20 44.02 -23.28
C CYS A 177 -16.26 43.17 -24.14
N MET A 178 -16.36 43.28 -25.46
CA MET A 178 -15.25 42.97 -26.38
C MET A 178 -14.17 44.03 -26.18
N GLY A 179 -12.95 43.59 -25.90
CA GLY A 179 -11.74 44.41 -25.99
C GLY A 179 -10.74 43.71 -26.89
N GLU A 180 -10.60 44.22 -28.11
CA GLU A 180 -9.54 43.86 -29.03
C GLU A 180 -8.19 44.29 -28.45
N MET A 181 -7.23 43.36 -28.33
CA MET A 181 -5.82 43.69 -28.26
C MET A 181 -4.99 42.61 -28.96
N GLY A 182 -4.20 43.04 -29.94
CA GLY A 182 -2.83 42.58 -30.11
C GLY A 182 -2.60 41.34 -30.97
N SER A 183 -2.31 41.58 -32.24
CA SER A 183 -1.59 40.67 -33.13
C SER A 183 -0.21 40.28 -32.58
N GLY A 184 0.01 38.96 -32.42
CA GLY A 184 1.27 38.29 -32.74
C GLY A 184 2.44 38.36 -31.74
N VAL A 185 2.56 37.33 -30.89
CA VAL A 185 3.81 36.54 -30.72
C VAL A 185 3.41 35.09 -30.44
N LYS A 186 3.57 34.19 -31.42
CA LYS A 186 3.54 32.74 -31.16
C LYS A 186 4.87 32.36 -30.53
N SER A 187 4.93 32.25 -29.21
CA SER A 187 6.04 31.55 -28.54
C SER A 187 5.88 30.04 -28.80
N SER A 188 6.36 29.57 -29.95
CA SER A 188 6.53 28.14 -30.18
C SER A 188 7.76 27.65 -29.43
N SER A 189 7.65 27.52 -28.11
CA SER A 189 8.58 26.65 -27.38
C SER A 189 8.42 25.24 -27.97
N PRO A 190 9.51 24.58 -28.42
CA PRO A 190 9.41 23.23 -28.94
C PRO A 190 8.78 22.33 -27.87
N PRO A 191 7.93 21.36 -28.25
CA PRO A 191 7.32 20.46 -27.29
C PRO A 191 8.43 19.80 -26.46
N PRO A 192 8.29 19.73 -25.13
CA PRO A 192 9.34 19.19 -24.28
C PRO A 192 9.70 17.78 -24.73
N PRO A 193 11.01 17.44 -24.77
CA PRO A 193 11.48 16.17 -25.27
C PRO A 193 10.74 15.02 -24.57
N VAL A 194 10.36 14.01 -25.36
CA VAL A 194 9.51 12.91 -24.87
C VAL A 194 10.24 12.10 -23.81
N PHE A 195 11.55 11.94 -23.96
CA PHE A 195 12.42 11.26 -23.02
C PHE A 195 13.48 12.21 -22.44
N PRO A 196 13.73 12.17 -21.12
CA PRO A 196 14.86 12.86 -20.50
C PRO A 196 16.20 12.45 -21.12
N VAL A 197 17.19 13.33 -21.07
CA VAL A 197 18.55 13.08 -21.61
C VAL A 197 19.19 11.84 -20.98
N GLN A 198 18.88 11.57 -19.71
CA GLN A 198 19.36 10.41 -18.95
C GLN A 198 18.97 9.05 -19.54
N LEU A 199 17.94 9.01 -20.40
CA LEU A 199 17.52 7.77 -21.07
C LEU A 199 18.12 7.62 -22.46
N LYS A 200 18.98 8.55 -22.89
CA LYS A 200 19.69 8.49 -24.17
C LYS A 200 21.15 8.11 -23.95
N GLY A 201 21.62 7.10 -24.68
CA GLY A 201 23.03 6.74 -24.75
C GLY A 201 23.85 7.78 -25.52
N GLU A 202 25.16 7.56 -25.59
CA GLU A 202 26.12 8.43 -26.28
C GLU A 202 25.81 8.58 -27.79
N ASP A 203 25.16 7.59 -28.38
CA ASP A 203 24.68 7.54 -29.76
C ASP A 203 23.32 8.22 -29.98
N GLY A 204 22.74 8.79 -28.91
CA GLY A 204 21.42 9.43 -28.92
C GLY A 204 20.24 8.45 -28.95
N ARG A 205 20.49 7.12 -28.92
CA ARG A 205 19.45 6.09 -28.85
C ARG A 205 19.01 5.86 -27.41
N LEU A 206 17.83 5.26 -27.22
CA LEU A 206 17.36 4.94 -25.88
C LEU A 206 18.23 3.84 -25.24
N VAL A 207 18.48 3.95 -23.93
CA VAL A 207 19.24 2.95 -23.18
C VAL A 207 18.56 1.57 -23.27
N PRO A 208 19.32 0.48 -23.53
CA PRO A 208 18.74 -0.86 -23.73
C PRO A 208 17.86 -1.35 -22.57
N GLU A 209 18.21 -0.98 -21.34
CA GLU A 209 17.48 -1.34 -20.13
C GLU A 209 16.09 -0.71 -20.11
N PHE A 210 15.96 0.53 -20.60
CA PHE A 210 14.67 1.21 -20.71
C PHE A 210 13.82 0.59 -21.81
N VAL A 211 14.42 0.23 -22.94
CA VAL A 211 13.72 -0.49 -24.02
C VAL A 211 13.19 -1.83 -23.51
N ALA A 212 14.03 -2.60 -22.81
CA ALA A 212 13.62 -3.87 -22.21
C ALA A 212 12.52 -3.70 -21.17
N PHE A 213 12.55 -2.61 -20.39
CA PHE A 213 11.48 -2.26 -19.46
C PHE A 213 10.15 -1.99 -20.18
N VAL A 214 10.16 -1.17 -21.23
CA VAL A 214 8.95 -0.83 -22.00
C VAL A 214 8.34 -2.09 -22.64
N GLU A 215 9.16 -2.94 -23.25
CA GLU A 215 8.69 -4.19 -23.85
C GLU A 215 8.13 -5.15 -22.79
N TRP A 216 8.76 -5.23 -21.63
CA TRP A 216 8.21 -6.01 -20.52
C TRP A 216 6.85 -5.46 -20.04
N VAL A 217 6.71 -4.13 -19.83
CA VAL A 217 5.46 -3.50 -19.38
C VAL A 217 4.29 -3.83 -20.32
N LYS A 218 4.53 -3.79 -21.63
CA LYS A 218 3.51 -4.15 -22.64
C LYS A 218 3.00 -5.58 -22.49
N GLY A 219 3.82 -6.49 -21.98
CA GLY A 219 3.46 -7.89 -21.74
C GLY A 219 2.82 -8.17 -20.39
N VAL A 220 2.69 -7.17 -19.50
CA VAL A 220 2.20 -7.39 -18.14
C VAL A 220 0.68 -7.65 -18.10
N ARG A 221 -0.09 -7.09 -19.04
CA ARG A 221 -1.54 -7.32 -19.17
C ARG A 221 -1.91 -7.70 -20.61
N PRO A 222 -2.90 -8.60 -20.81
CA PRO A 222 -3.41 -8.89 -22.14
C PRO A 222 -3.90 -7.63 -22.86
N GLY A 223 -3.52 -7.46 -24.13
CA GLY A 223 -3.95 -6.35 -24.99
C GLY A 223 -3.12 -5.06 -24.86
N TRP A 224 -2.12 -5.01 -23.98
CA TRP A 224 -1.22 -3.86 -23.85
C TRP A 224 -0.06 -3.85 -24.85
N ASP A 225 0.19 -4.98 -25.50
CA ASP A 225 1.11 -5.20 -26.60
C ASP A 225 0.67 -4.52 -27.90
N VAL A 226 -0.62 -4.17 -28.00
CA VAL A 226 -1.18 -3.54 -29.20
C VAL A 226 -0.81 -2.05 -29.25
N GLY A 227 -0.14 -1.67 -30.34
CA GLY A 227 0.16 -0.28 -30.71
C GLY A 227 1.44 0.28 -30.06
N LYS A 228 1.86 1.45 -30.55
CA LYS A 228 2.95 2.22 -29.94
C LYS A 228 2.42 2.97 -28.72
N LEU A 229 3.23 3.10 -27.67
CA LEU A 229 2.90 3.98 -26.55
C LEU A 229 2.73 5.42 -27.06
N SER A 230 1.65 6.08 -26.66
CA SER A 230 1.42 7.50 -26.86
C SER A 230 2.49 8.34 -26.16
N GLN A 231 2.59 9.63 -26.51
CA GLN A 231 3.57 10.53 -25.91
C GLN A 231 3.42 10.64 -24.38
N ARG A 232 2.20 10.53 -23.85
CA ARG A 232 1.93 10.57 -22.41
C ARG A 232 2.37 9.29 -21.73
N GLU A 233 2.01 8.13 -22.28
CA GLU A 233 2.47 6.82 -21.79
C GLU A 233 4.00 6.70 -21.85
N GLN A 234 4.65 7.23 -22.88
CA GLN A 234 6.12 7.27 -22.98
C GLN A 234 6.76 8.09 -21.85
N ARG A 235 6.17 9.25 -21.50
CA ARG A 235 6.63 10.07 -20.37
C ARG A 235 6.40 9.38 -19.04
N ALA A 236 5.24 8.76 -18.85
CA ALA A 236 4.93 7.99 -17.64
C ALA A 236 5.89 6.80 -17.49
N ALA A 237 6.19 6.08 -18.57
CA ALA A 237 7.16 4.98 -18.58
C ALA A 237 8.58 5.46 -18.22
N ALA A 238 9.00 6.60 -18.76
CA ALA A 238 10.29 7.21 -18.43
C ALA A 238 10.39 7.57 -16.94
N GLN A 239 9.34 8.18 -16.37
CA GLN A 239 9.28 8.51 -14.95
C GLN A 239 9.28 7.25 -14.08
N ALA A 240 8.49 6.23 -14.44
CA ALA A 240 8.44 4.96 -13.73
C ALA A 240 9.81 4.28 -13.68
N PHE A 241 10.50 4.20 -14.82
CA PHE A 241 11.82 3.59 -14.92
C PHE A 241 12.88 4.36 -14.12
N LEU A 242 12.96 5.68 -14.29
CA LEU A 242 13.92 6.51 -13.57
C LEU A 242 13.66 6.51 -12.07
N GLY A 243 12.39 6.43 -11.66
CA GLY A 243 12.01 6.35 -10.26
C GLY A 243 12.56 5.11 -9.55
N LEU A 244 12.77 4.00 -10.26
CA LEU A 244 13.35 2.79 -9.66
C LEU A 244 14.86 2.92 -9.41
N GLN A 245 15.54 3.87 -10.06
CA GLN A 245 17.00 4.08 -10.06
C GLN A 245 17.84 2.89 -10.53
N ARG A 246 17.23 1.72 -10.76
CA ARG A 246 17.85 0.48 -11.24
C ARG A 246 16.90 -0.27 -12.17
N PRO A 247 17.41 -1.20 -13.00
CA PRO A 247 16.57 -2.11 -13.76
C PRO A 247 15.63 -2.93 -12.85
N VAL A 248 14.44 -3.25 -13.38
CA VAL A 248 13.46 -4.11 -12.69
C VAL A 248 14.06 -5.51 -12.54
N SER A 249 14.20 -5.96 -11.29
CA SER A 249 14.73 -7.27 -10.93
C SER A 249 13.80 -8.41 -11.34
N GLU A 250 14.33 -9.64 -11.49
CA GLU A 250 13.52 -10.82 -11.82
C GLU A 250 12.36 -11.04 -10.83
N VAL A 251 12.64 -10.88 -9.54
CA VAL A 251 11.64 -11.01 -8.47
C VAL A 251 10.50 -10.01 -8.66
N GLU A 252 10.82 -8.76 -8.99
CA GLU A 252 9.80 -7.72 -9.23
C GLU A 252 8.98 -8.00 -10.48
N ARG A 253 9.62 -8.44 -11.57
CA ARG A 253 8.93 -8.79 -12.82
C ARG A 253 7.93 -9.92 -12.60
N VAL A 254 8.35 -10.98 -11.93
CA VAL A 254 7.51 -12.15 -11.62
C VAL A 254 6.42 -11.77 -10.64
N ALA A 255 6.75 -11.02 -9.59
CA ALA A 255 5.78 -10.59 -8.59
C ALA A 255 4.67 -9.74 -9.21
N VAL A 256 5.00 -8.76 -10.04
CA VAL A 256 4.01 -7.91 -10.72
C VAL A 256 3.14 -8.72 -11.67
N ALA A 257 3.74 -9.60 -12.49
CA ALA A 257 2.98 -10.44 -13.42
C ALA A 257 2.00 -11.38 -12.69
N GLU A 258 2.47 -12.11 -11.66
CA GLU A 258 1.60 -13.00 -10.88
C GLU A 258 0.55 -12.24 -10.05
N TYR A 259 0.89 -11.05 -9.56
CA TYR A 259 -0.04 -10.22 -8.80
C TYR A 259 -1.18 -9.70 -9.67
N LEU A 260 -0.88 -9.22 -10.88
CA LEU A 260 -1.91 -8.75 -11.82
C LEU A 260 -2.72 -9.91 -12.41
N ALA A 261 -2.12 -11.09 -12.61
CA ALA A 261 -2.88 -12.29 -12.97
C ALA A 261 -3.84 -12.76 -11.87
N HIS A 262 -3.63 -12.32 -10.61
CA HIS A 262 -4.53 -12.58 -9.49
C HIS A 262 -5.65 -11.53 -9.36
N GLU A 263 -5.84 -10.67 -10.37
CA GLU A 263 -6.94 -9.72 -10.43
C GLU A 263 -8.31 -10.45 -10.45
N PRO A 264 -9.25 -10.08 -9.56
CA PRO A 264 -10.60 -10.66 -9.59
C PRO A 264 -11.35 -10.21 -10.86
N GLU A 265 -12.17 -11.10 -11.42
CA GLU A 265 -12.94 -10.85 -12.66
C GLU A 265 -13.75 -9.54 -12.63
N ASN A 266 -14.27 -9.16 -11.46
CA ASN A 266 -15.01 -7.92 -11.26
C ASN A 266 -14.09 -6.77 -10.81
N GLY A 267 -13.01 -6.50 -11.55
CA GLY A 267 -11.86 -5.62 -11.24
C GLY A 267 -12.14 -4.19 -10.71
N LYS A 268 -13.41 -3.81 -10.50
CA LYS A 268 -13.85 -2.59 -9.79
C LYS A 268 -13.26 -2.41 -8.38
N LYS A 269 -12.77 -3.49 -7.75
CA LYS A 269 -12.12 -3.45 -6.43
C LYS A 269 -10.62 -3.78 -6.49
N PHE A 270 -10.06 -3.92 -7.68
CA PHE A 270 -8.64 -4.21 -7.79
C PHE A 270 -7.83 -2.93 -7.65
N ASP A 271 -6.74 -3.01 -6.90
CA ASP A 271 -5.98 -1.86 -6.37
C ASP A 271 -5.41 -0.93 -7.45
N TYR A 272 -5.43 -1.30 -8.74
CA TYR A 272 -4.70 -0.61 -9.80
C TYR A 272 -5.51 -0.32 -11.05
N PRO A 273 -5.30 0.87 -11.68
CA PRO A 273 -6.00 1.27 -12.90
C PRO A 273 -5.76 0.31 -14.07
N PRO A 274 -6.76 0.08 -14.93
CA PRO A 274 -6.61 -0.67 -16.17
C PRO A 274 -5.92 0.15 -17.28
N ASP A 275 -5.78 1.46 -17.09
CA ASP A 275 -5.15 2.39 -18.03
C ASP A 275 -3.61 2.36 -17.91
N ARG A 276 -2.91 2.32 -19.05
CA ARG A 276 -1.45 2.21 -19.13
C ARG A 276 -0.73 3.42 -18.55
N GLU A 277 -1.23 4.63 -18.81
CA GLU A 277 -0.63 5.87 -18.32
C GLU A 277 -0.75 5.93 -16.79
N LEU A 278 -1.95 5.72 -16.25
CA LEU A 278 -2.21 5.73 -14.82
C LEU A 278 -1.49 4.60 -14.07
N PHE A 279 -1.35 3.42 -14.68
CA PHE A 279 -0.56 2.34 -14.09
C PHE A 279 0.92 2.73 -13.96
N LEU A 280 1.48 3.36 -14.99
CA LEU A 280 2.87 3.79 -15.01
C LEU A 280 3.15 4.92 -14.02
N THR A 281 2.20 5.83 -13.77
CA THR A 281 2.39 6.91 -12.79
C THR A 281 2.48 6.40 -11.35
N ILE A 282 1.80 5.30 -11.02
CA ILE A 282 1.85 4.66 -9.69
C ILE A 282 2.73 3.40 -9.66
N PHE A 283 3.57 3.20 -10.69
CA PHE A 283 4.29 1.94 -10.90
C PHE A 283 5.12 1.49 -9.69
N GLN A 284 5.76 2.44 -8.98
CA GLN A 284 6.53 2.12 -7.78
C GLN A 284 5.66 1.47 -6.68
N GLU A 285 4.45 1.96 -6.48
CA GLU A 285 3.51 1.39 -5.50
C GLU A 285 3.04 0.00 -5.94
N VAL A 286 2.83 -0.20 -7.25
CA VAL A 286 2.51 -1.52 -7.83
C VAL A 286 3.59 -2.52 -7.49
N VAL A 287 4.86 -2.18 -7.77
CA VAL A 287 6.01 -3.06 -7.51
C VAL A 287 6.10 -3.37 -6.01
N GLN A 288 5.97 -2.37 -5.14
CA GLN A 288 6.06 -2.56 -3.69
C GLN A 288 4.97 -3.51 -3.17
N LYS A 289 3.70 -3.30 -3.53
CA LYS A 289 2.64 -4.19 -3.06
C LYS A 289 2.73 -5.58 -3.69
N ALA A 290 3.07 -5.67 -4.98
CA ALA A 290 3.23 -6.96 -5.66
C ALA A 290 4.33 -7.80 -4.99
N VAL A 291 5.50 -7.21 -4.72
CA VAL A 291 6.59 -7.91 -4.00
C VAL A 291 6.19 -8.27 -2.57
N ALA A 292 5.49 -7.39 -1.85
CA ALA A 292 5.00 -7.68 -0.50
C ALA A 292 4.00 -8.85 -0.50
N TRP A 293 3.06 -8.86 -1.47
CA TRP A 293 2.11 -9.95 -1.67
C TRP A 293 2.82 -11.26 -2.05
N PHE A 294 3.79 -11.20 -2.96
CA PHE A 294 4.56 -12.36 -3.42
C PHE A 294 5.31 -13.03 -2.27
N ARG A 295 5.98 -12.22 -1.43
CA ARG A 295 6.68 -12.70 -0.23
C ARG A 295 5.72 -13.27 0.81
N ARG A 296 4.60 -12.58 1.08
CA ARG A 296 3.60 -13.04 2.07
C ARG A 296 2.93 -14.35 1.67
N THR A 297 2.77 -14.61 0.37
CA THR A 297 2.16 -15.85 -0.13
C THR A 297 3.15 -17.01 -0.25
N GLY A 298 4.43 -16.80 0.04
CA GLY A 298 5.46 -17.85 -0.03
C GLY A 298 5.76 -18.32 -1.46
N ARG A 299 5.39 -17.51 -2.47
CA ARG A 299 5.68 -17.79 -3.88
C ARG A 299 7.17 -17.67 -4.14
N LYS A 300 7.65 -18.42 -5.14
CA LYS A 300 9.06 -18.49 -5.54
C LYS A 300 9.20 -18.12 -7.01
N THR A 301 10.29 -17.43 -7.37
CA THR A 301 10.61 -17.16 -8.77
C THR A 301 10.96 -18.45 -9.52
N PRO A 302 10.90 -18.48 -10.86
CA PRO A 302 11.35 -19.63 -11.64
C PRO A 302 12.78 -20.07 -11.28
N ALA A 303 13.72 -19.12 -11.15
CA ALA A 303 15.08 -19.41 -10.72
C ALA A 303 15.15 -20.03 -9.31
N GLU A 304 14.36 -19.53 -8.36
CA GLU A 304 14.27 -20.10 -7.01
C GLU A 304 13.66 -21.51 -7.00
N ARG A 305 12.65 -21.76 -7.85
CA ARG A 305 12.04 -23.08 -8.02
C ARG A 305 13.03 -24.07 -8.61
N GLU A 306 13.80 -23.66 -9.61
CA GLU A 306 14.84 -24.49 -10.21
C GLU A 306 15.98 -24.77 -9.21
N ALA A 307 16.44 -23.77 -8.48
CA ALA A 307 17.44 -23.94 -7.43
C ALA A 307 16.95 -24.88 -6.32
N ALA A 308 15.69 -24.75 -5.90
CA ALA A 308 15.09 -25.67 -4.94
C ALA A 308 14.99 -27.10 -5.48
N ARG A 309 14.66 -27.27 -6.77
CA ARG A 309 14.65 -28.57 -7.44
C ARG A 309 16.04 -29.20 -7.48
N LYS A 310 17.08 -28.45 -7.86
CA LYS A 310 18.47 -28.92 -7.88
C LYS A 310 18.93 -29.35 -6.48
N ARG A 311 18.68 -28.53 -5.45
CA ARG A 311 18.97 -28.88 -4.05
C ARG A 311 18.25 -30.15 -3.60
N ALA A 312 16.98 -30.32 -3.99
CA ALA A 312 16.21 -31.52 -3.67
C ALA A 312 16.78 -32.78 -4.36
N LEU A 313 17.27 -32.65 -5.60
CA LEU A 313 17.95 -33.75 -6.30
C LEU A 313 19.26 -34.14 -5.62
N VAL A 314 20.10 -33.17 -5.26
CA VAL A 314 21.35 -33.42 -4.51
C VAL A 314 21.06 -34.13 -3.18
N LEU A 315 20.01 -33.71 -2.45
CA LEU A 315 19.64 -34.34 -1.18
C LEU A 315 19.10 -35.77 -1.38
N LYS A 316 18.36 -36.01 -2.47
CA LYS A 316 17.91 -37.36 -2.83
C LYS A 316 19.09 -38.26 -3.19
N LEU A 317 20.01 -37.79 -4.03
CA LEU A 317 21.23 -38.52 -4.37
C LEU A 317 21.99 -38.89 -3.09
N ARG A 318 22.24 -37.93 -2.19
CA ARG A 318 22.94 -38.19 -0.92
C ARG A 318 22.23 -39.24 -0.07
N ASN A 319 20.90 -39.23 -0.03
CA ASN A 319 20.12 -40.20 0.72
C ASN A 319 20.18 -41.60 0.09
N ASP A 320 20.10 -41.68 -1.25
CA ASP A 320 20.17 -42.92 -2.01
C ASP A 320 21.57 -43.54 -1.92
N GLU A 321 22.64 -42.74 -2.09
CA GLU A 321 24.03 -43.18 -1.89
C GLU A 321 24.27 -43.68 -0.45
N GLY A 322 23.76 -42.94 0.54
CA GLY A 322 23.84 -43.35 1.94
C GLY A 322 23.05 -44.64 2.22
N MET A 323 21.96 -44.89 1.50
CA MET A 323 21.20 -46.14 1.58
C MET A 323 21.96 -47.30 0.95
N ALA A 324 22.49 -47.12 -0.27
CA ALA A 324 23.31 -48.12 -0.97
C ALA A 324 24.51 -48.55 -0.11
N ARG A 325 25.24 -47.60 0.47
CA ARG A 325 26.36 -47.87 1.40
C ARG A 325 25.94 -48.65 2.64
N ARG A 326 24.75 -48.39 3.20
CA ARG A 326 24.22 -49.16 4.35
C ARG A 326 23.82 -50.58 3.96
N LEU A 327 23.18 -50.76 2.81
CA LEU A 327 22.81 -52.08 2.29
C LEU A 327 24.05 -52.91 1.95
N ALA A 328 25.05 -52.29 1.33
CA ALA A 328 26.35 -52.91 1.06
C ALA A 328 26.98 -53.53 2.31
N ARG A 329 26.96 -52.78 3.43
CA ARG A 329 27.42 -53.29 4.73
C ARG A 329 26.57 -54.43 5.26
N GLN A 330 25.25 -54.31 5.18
CA GLN A 330 24.31 -55.29 5.74
C GLN A 330 24.38 -56.64 5.00
N PHE A 331 24.53 -56.61 3.68
CA PHE A 331 24.51 -57.79 2.82
C PHE A 331 25.90 -58.24 2.32
N GLN A 332 26.98 -57.62 2.83
CA GLN A 332 28.37 -57.94 2.47
C GLN A 332 28.66 -57.88 0.96
N HIS A 333 28.15 -56.85 0.28
CA HIS A 333 28.43 -56.63 -1.13
C HIS A 333 29.93 -56.47 -1.41
N SER A 334 30.37 -56.91 -2.59
CA SER A 334 31.74 -56.68 -3.06
C SER A 334 31.99 -55.18 -3.28
N PRO A 335 33.18 -54.63 -2.99
CA PRO A 335 33.51 -53.23 -3.27
C PRO A 335 33.21 -52.81 -4.73
N GLU A 336 33.38 -53.72 -5.69
CA GLU A 336 33.07 -53.48 -7.10
C GLU A 336 31.58 -53.28 -7.37
N GLU A 337 30.72 -54.05 -6.69
CA GLU A 337 29.25 -53.92 -6.79
C GLU A 337 28.79 -52.57 -6.22
N VAL A 338 29.38 -52.15 -5.10
CA VAL A 338 29.09 -50.85 -4.48
C VAL A 338 29.51 -49.69 -5.38
N VAL A 339 30.68 -49.77 -6.01
CA VAL A 339 31.14 -48.76 -6.98
C VAL A 339 30.20 -48.69 -8.19
N ALA A 340 29.78 -49.83 -8.73
CA ALA A 340 28.86 -49.88 -9.86
C ALA A 340 27.49 -49.26 -9.51
N GLU A 341 26.95 -49.59 -8.33
CA GLU A 341 25.66 -49.05 -7.87
C GLU A 341 25.72 -47.53 -7.63
N LEU A 342 26.78 -47.04 -6.99
CA LEU A 342 26.96 -45.60 -6.75
C LEU A 342 27.15 -44.81 -8.04
N ASN A 343 27.94 -45.32 -8.99
CA ASN A 343 28.10 -44.67 -10.30
C ASN A 343 26.78 -44.67 -11.09
N ALA A 344 26.00 -45.75 -11.04
CA ALA A 344 24.67 -45.81 -11.66
C ALA A 344 23.70 -44.79 -11.03
N LEU A 345 23.76 -44.58 -9.72
CA LEU A 345 23.00 -43.52 -9.04
C LEU A 345 23.45 -42.13 -9.50
N ARG A 346 24.75 -41.84 -9.54
CA ARG A 346 25.26 -40.54 -10.01
C ARG A 346 24.87 -40.28 -11.46
N GLU A 347 24.98 -41.27 -12.35
CA GLU A 347 24.52 -41.18 -13.75
C GLU A 347 23.01 -40.87 -13.84
N LYS A 348 22.18 -41.58 -13.06
CA LYS A 348 20.73 -41.34 -12.99
C LYS A 348 20.37 -39.91 -12.59
N TYR A 349 21.18 -39.29 -11.73
CA TYR A 349 20.98 -37.90 -11.28
C TYR A 349 21.77 -36.87 -12.11
N GLY A 350 22.56 -37.30 -13.10
CA GLY A 350 23.35 -36.44 -13.98
C GLY A 350 24.61 -35.85 -13.32
N GLU A 351 25.15 -36.51 -12.30
CA GLU A 351 26.37 -36.13 -11.59
C GLU A 351 27.59 -36.93 -12.10
N GLU A 352 28.79 -36.39 -11.87
CA GLU A 352 30.04 -37.04 -12.26
C GLU A 352 30.30 -38.35 -11.49
N PRO A 353 30.95 -39.34 -12.12
CA PRO A 353 31.29 -40.59 -11.44
C PRO A 353 32.22 -40.37 -10.23
N LEU A 354 32.31 -41.39 -9.37
CA LEU A 354 33.19 -41.37 -8.20
C LEU A 354 34.64 -41.00 -8.58
N ASN A 355 35.23 -40.09 -7.81
CA ASN A 355 36.61 -39.69 -8.04
C ASN A 355 37.61 -40.76 -7.54
N ASN A 356 38.87 -40.69 -7.98
CA ASN A 356 39.90 -41.68 -7.63
C ASN A 356 40.13 -41.84 -6.11
N SER A 357 39.89 -40.79 -5.32
CA SER A 357 40.02 -40.85 -3.85
C SER A 357 38.84 -41.56 -3.20
N GLU A 358 37.61 -41.31 -3.68
CA GLU A 358 36.40 -41.99 -3.22
C GLU A 358 36.45 -43.48 -3.56
N LEU A 359 36.93 -43.82 -4.76
CA LEU A 359 37.14 -45.21 -5.20
C LEU A 359 38.13 -45.95 -4.29
N ASP A 360 39.29 -45.37 -4.01
CA ASP A 360 40.32 -45.98 -3.15
C ASP A 360 39.81 -46.24 -1.72
N LYS A 361 38.97 -45.35 -1.17
CA LYS A 361 38.32 -45.57 0.13
C LYS A 361 37.38 -46.78 0.11
N ILE A 362 36.52 -46.86 -0.91
CA ILE A 362 35.55 -47.97 -1.05
C ILE A 362 36.29 -49.30 -1.22
N MET A 363 37.36 -49.34 -2.02
CA MET A 363 38.18 -50.55 -2.22
C MET A 363 38.89 -51.02 -0.94
N LYS A 364 39.15 -50.11 0.01
CA LYS A 364 39.69 -50.42 1.35
C LYS A 364 38.62 -50.83 2.36
N GLY A 365 37.36 -50.93 1.94
CA GLY A 365 36.22 -51.26 2.80
C GLY A 365 35.70 -50.09 3.63
N ASP A 366 36.19 -48.86 3.36
CA ASP A 366 35.68 -47.65 4.00
C ASP A 366 34.49 -47.09 3.20
N TYR A 367 33.30 -47.45 3.66
CA TYR A 367 32.06 -47.02 3.05
C TYR A 367 31.52 -45.69 3.63
N GLU A 368 32.20 -45.03 4.58
CA GLU A 368 31.83 -43.68 5.07
C GLU A 368 32.59 -42.61 4.26
N GLY A 369 32.12 -42.41 3.03
CA GLY A 369 32.60 -41.33 2.16
C GLY A 369 32.17 -39.96 2.65
#